data_AF-A0A099EUP3-F1
#
_entry.id   AF-A0A099EUP3-F1
#
_cell.length_a   1.000
_cell.length_b   1.000
_cell.length_c   1.000
_cell.angle_alpha   90.00
_cell.angle_beta   90.00
_cell.angle_gamma   90.00
#
_symmetry.space_group_name_H-M   'P 1'
#
loop_
_entity.id
_entity.type
_entity.pdbx_description
1 polymer ?
#
loop_
_entity_poly.entity_id
_entity_poly.type
_entity_poly.pdbx_seq_one_letter_code
_entity_poly.pdbx_strand_id
1 'polypeptide(L)'
;MRWSNVLPGTVGSRVRDPAKFWMVKGNGPSIAMHSSREIAEGEAARLARMNPGVQFFVMEAVVCHRRVDVERIALDGQPDPRDEIPF
;
A
#
# COMPACT_ATOMS: atom_id res chain seq x y z
N MET A 1 4.88 -39.41 -25.57
CA MET A 1 4.04 -38.64 -24.63
C MET A 1 4.92 -37.60 -23.93
N ARG A 2 4.81 -36.32 -24.31
CA ARG A 2 5.39 -35.18 -23.57
C ARG A 2 4.22 -34.26 -23.22
N TRP A 3 3.93 -34.13 -21.93
CA TRP A 3 2.94 -33.17 -21.44
C TRP A 3 3.67 -31.85 -21.20
N SER A 4 3.40 -30.85 -22.03
CA SER A 4 3.85 -29.48 -21.82
C SER A 4 2.92 -28.84 -20.79
N ASN A 5 3.42 -28.63 -19.57
CA ASN A 5 2.73 -27.80 -18.59
C ASN A 5 2.85 -26.32 -19.01
N VAL A 6 1.78 -25.81 -19.60
CA VAL A 6 1.49 -24.38 -19.70
C VAL A 6 1.13 -23.89 -18.29
N LEU A 7 1.91 -22.97 -17.74
CA LEU A 7 1.58 -22.33 -16.46
C LEU A 7 0.42 -21.36 -16.68
N PRO A 8 -0.68 -21.43 -15.91
CA PRO A 8 -1.78 -20.50 -16.03
C PRO A 8 -1.35 -19.11 -15.55
N GLY A 9 -1.67 -18.10 -16.36
CA GLY A 9 -1.33 -16.71 -16.12
C GLY A 9 -1.82 -16.21 -14.76
N THR A 10 -0.88 -15.80 -13.93
CA THR A 10 -1.15 -15.01 -12.72
C THR A 10 -1.64 -13.64 -13.15
N VAL A 11 -2.95 -13.39 -13.01
CA VAL A 11 -3.51 -12.04 -12.98
C VAL A 11 -3.04 -11.40 -11.66
N GLY A 12 -1.78 -10.97 -11.64
CA GLY A 12 -1.18 -10.28 -10.51
C GLY A 12 -1.73 -8.85 -10.49
N SER A 13 -2.72 -8.60 -9.64
CA SER A 13 -2.94 -7.25 -9.10
C SER A 13 -1.58 -6.75 -8.63
N ARG A 14 -1.01 -5.74 -9.30
CA ARG A 14 0.27 -5.13 -8.92
C ARG A 14 0.05 -4.37 -7.62
N VAL A 15 -0.02 -5.08 -6.50
CA VAL A 15 0.33 -4.53 -5.21
C VAL A 15 1.76 -4.05 -5.38
N ARG A 16 1.96 -2.73 -5.49
CA ARG A 16 3.32 -2.18 -5.58
C ARG A 16 4.05 -2.61 -4.32
N ASP A 17 5.24 -3.18 -4.49
CA ASP A 17 6.12 -3.46 -3.36
C ASP A 17 6.38 -2.14 -2.61
N PRO A 18 6.39 -2.17 -1.26
CA PRO A 18 6.67 -0.98 -0.48
C PRO A 18 8.03 -0.40 -0.89
N ALA A 19 8.02 0.85 -1.33
CA ALA A 19 9.22 1.57 -1.75
C ALA A 19 9.69 2.52 -0.65
N LYS A 20 10.98 2.78 -0.60
CA LYS A 20 11.53 3.85 0.24
C LYS A 20 11.01 5.21 -0.26
N PHE A 21 10.63 6.08 0.67
CA PHE A 21 10.18 7.44 0.38
C PHE A 21 10.56 8.37 1.54
N TRP A 22 10.47 9.67 1.26
CA TRP A 22 10.73 10.74 2.21
C TRP A 22 9.48 11.58 2.45
N MET A 23 9.30 12.11 3.66
CA MET A 23 8.19 13.00 4.01
C MET A 23 8.68 14.23 4.76
N VAL A 24 7.92 15.32 4.66
CA VAL A 24 8.12 16.52 5.49
C VAL A 24 7.02 16.62 6.54
N LYS A 25 7.41 16.76 7.81
CA LYS A 25 6.49 16.94 8.95
C LYS A 25 6.65 18.32 9.56
N GLY A 26 5.54 19.05 9.63
CA GLY A 26 5.38 20.28 10.42
C GLY A 26 4.05 20.24 11.19
N ASN A 27 3.49 21.42 11.47
CA ASN A 27 2.23 21.53 12.22
C ASN A 27 1.00 20.98 11.46
N GLY A 28 1.08 20.84 10.13
CA GLY A 28 0.00 20.34 9.29
C GLY A 28 0.03 18.81 9.02
N PRO A 29 -0.92 18.31 8.21
CA PRO A 29 -0.93 16.93 7.75
C PRO A 29 0.22 16.66 6.77
N SER A 30 0.97 15.59 7.01
CA SER A 30 2.06 15.13 6.13
C SER A 30 1.52 14.12 5.12
N ILE A 31 1.06 14.63 3.98
CA ILE A 31 0.41 13.80 2.94
C ILE A 31 1.28 13.56 1.70
N ALA A 32 2.36 14.33 1.53
CA ALA A 32 3.23 14.23 0.36
C ALA A 32 4.39 13.26 0.62
N MET A 33 4.53 12.28 -0.28
CA MET A 33 5.69 11.38 -0.34
C MET A 33 6.63 11.84 -1.44
N HIS A 34 7.90 12.04 -1.10
CA HIS A 34 8.97 12.44 -2.01
C HIS A 34 9.82 11.23 -2.37
N SER A 35 10.28 11.17 -3.62
CA SER A 35 11.10 10.07 -4.15
C SER A 35 12.55 10.12 -3.67
N SER A 36 13.06 11.29 -3.25
CA SER A 36 14.43 11.46 -2.77
C SER A 36 14.50 12.41 -1.57
N ARG A 37 15.62 12.32 -0.84
CA ARG A 37 15.92 13.15 0.33
C ARG A 37 16.03 14.63 -0.06
N GLU A 38 16.71 14.92 -1.15
CA GLU A 38 17.01 16.27 -1.63
C GLU A 38 15.73 17.02 -1.97
N ILE A 39 14.76 16.33 -2.59
CA ILE A 39 13.44 16.91 -2.89
C ILE A 39 12.69 17.24 -1.58
N ALA A 40 12.72 16.33 -0.60
CA ALA A 40 12.08 16.56 0.69
C ALA A 40 12.75 17.69 1.50
N GLU A 41 14.08 17.79 1.48
CA GLU A 41 14.82 18.90 2.10
C GLU A 41 14.51 20.23 1.43
N GLY A 42 14.45 20.26 0.10
CA GLY A 42 14.03 21.43 -0.66
C GLY A 42 12.62 21.89 -0.29
N GLU A 43 11.69 20.95 -0.14
CA GLU A 43 10.32 21.23 0.30
C GLU A 43 10.25 21.73 1.74
N ALA A 44 10.99 21.10 2.66
CA ALA A 44 11.07 21.54 4.05
C ALA A 44 11.62 22.97 4.15
N ALA A 45 12.67 23.29 3.38
CA ALA A 45 13.22 24.63 3.31
C ALA A 45 12.22 25.65 2.73
N ARG A 46 11.48 25.28 1.68
CA ARG A 46 10.42 26.11 1.10
C ARG A 46 9.33 26.42 2.14
N LEU A 47 8.87 25.41 2.87
CA LEU A 47 7.82 25.56 3.88
C LEU A 47 8.28 26.39 5.08
N ALA A 48 9.53 26.21 5.55
CA ALA A 48 10.11 27.00 6.62
C ALA A 48 10.19 28.49 6.27
N ARG A 49 10.53 28.83 5.02
CA ARG A 49 10.54 30.23 4.54
C ARG A 49 9.14 30.85 4.55
N MET A 50 8.12 30.07 4.19
CA MET A 50 6.73 30.53 4.14
C MET A 50 6.08 30.65 5.51
N ASN A 51 6.59 29.93 6.52
CA ASN A 51 6.02 29.87 7.86
C ASN A 51 7.11 30.11 8.92
N PRO A 52 7.56 31.37 9.12
CA PRO A 52 8.60 31.68 10.09
C PRO A 52 8.24 31.20 11.50
N GLY A 53 9.23 30.65 12.21
CA GLY A 53 9.06 30.11 13.56
C GLY A 53 8.46 28.70 13.62
N VAL A 54 8.04 28.13 12.48
CA VAL A 54 7.57 26.74 12.40
C VAL A 54 8.73 25.82 12.00
N GLN A 55 8.88 24.73 12.74
CA GLN A 55 9.88 23.70 12.45
C GLN A 55 9.33 22.67 11.47
N PHE A 56 10.15 22.29 10.50
CA PHE A 56 9.84 21.24 9.53
C PHE A 56 10.93 20.17 9.59
N PHE A 57 10.52 18.92 9.70
CA PHE A 57 11.40 17.76 9.84
C PHE A 57 11.30 16.88 8.58
N VAL A 58 12.45 16.44 8.09
CA VAL A 58 12.53 15.49 6.98
C VAL A 58 12.64 14.08 7.56
N MET A 59 11.74 13.18 7.16
CA MET A 59 11.65 11.81 7.66
C MET A 59 11.81 10.81 6.52
N GLU A 60 12.45 9.68 6.81
CA GLU A 60 12.67 8.59 5.87
C GLU A 60 11.83 7.37 6.26
N ALA A 61 11.22 6.71 5.27
CA ALA A 61 10.67 5.38 5.46
C ALA A 61 11.81 4.37 5.57
N VAL A 62 12.10 3.94 6.80
CA VAL A 62 13.20 3.01 7.10
C VAL A 62 12.78 1.54 7.09
N VAL A 63 11.55 1.23 7.51
CA VAL A 63 11.00 -0.13 7.59
C VAL A 63 9.50 -0.08 7.27
N CYS A 64 9.01 -1.09 6.55
CA CYS A 64 7.58 -1.32 6.34
C CYS A 64 7.18 -2.65 6.99
N HIS A 65 6.29 -2.58 7.98
CA HIS A 65 5.64 -3.77 8.53
C HIS A 65 4.26 -3.92 7.89
N ARG A 66 4.05 -5.02 7.18
CA ARG A 66 2.76 -5.35 6.57
C ARG A 66 2.32 -6.73 7.04
N ARG A 67 1.26 -6.79 7.83
CA ARG A 67 0.54 -8.04 8.09
C ARG A 67 -0.30 -8.35 6.87
N VAL A 68 -0.10 -9.52 6.28
CA VAL A 68 -0.92 -10.02 5.17
C VAL A 68 -1.80 -11.11 5.74
N ASP A 69 -2.94 -10.72 6.32
CA ASP A 69 -4.03 -11.66 6.63
C ASP A 69 -5.16 -11.34 5.65
N VAL A 70 -5.33 -12.18 4.63
CA VAL A 70 -6.55 -12.19 3.84
C VAL A 70 -6.98 -13.63 3.66
N GLU A 71 -7.82 -14.11 4.57
CA GLU A 71 -8.60 -15.34 4.38
C GLU A 71 -10.07 -14.96 4.21
N ARG A 72 -10.64 -15.38 3.08
CA ARG A 72 -12.09 -15.49 2.91
C ARG A 72 -12.36 -16.78 2.16
N ILE A 73 -12.77 -17.81 2.90
CA ILE A 73 -13.31 -19.06 2.35
C ILE A 73 -14.83 -18.90 2.26
N ALA A 74 -15.38 -19.03 1.06
CA ALA A 74 -16.82 -19.13 0.86
C ALA A 74 -17.22 -20.61 1.00
N LEU A 75 -18.12 -20.91 1.94
CA LEU A 75 -18.63 -22.26 2.24
C LEU A 75 -20.04 -22.49 1.70
N ASP A 76 -20.53 -21.62 0.82
CA ASP A 76 -21.67 -21.93 -0.03
C ASP A 76 -21.25 -23.02 -1.02
N GLY A 77 -21.13 -24.25 -0.49
CA GLY A 77 -21.36 -25.44 -1.27
C GLY A 77 -22.66 -25.23 -2.05
N GLN A 78 -22.66 -25.69 -3.30
CA GLN A 78 -23.88 -25.75 -4.13
C GLN A 78 -25.07 -26.09 -3.22
N PRO A 79 -26.13 -25.25 -3.17
CA PRO A 79 -27.31 -25.56 -2.39
C PRO A 79 -27.71 -27.00 -2.73
N ASP A 80 -27.85 -27.87 -1.72
CA ASP A 80 -28.33 -29.20 -1.98
C ASP A 80 -29.74 -29.03 -2.58
N PRO A 81 -30.04 -29.61 -3.76
CA PRO A 81 -31.39 -29.54 -4.33
C PRO A 81 -32.49 -30.05 -3.39
N ARG A 82 -32.12 -30.71 -2.28
CA ARG A 82 -33.02 -31.18 -1.21
C ARG A 82 -33.35 -30.13 -0.15
N ASP A 83 -32.66 -28.99 -0.12
CA ASP A 83 -32.92 -27.89 0.83
C ASP A 83 -34.09 -26.99 0.39
N GLU A 84 -34.72 -27.27 -0.76
CA GLU A 84 -36.01 -26.70 -1.12
C GLU A 84 -37.12 -27.31 -0.25
N ILE A 85 -37.49 -26.63 0.84
CA ILE A 85 -38.70 -26.95 1.63
C ILE A 85 -39.88 -26.23 0.97
N PRO A 86 -40.87 -26.95 0.40
CA PRO A 86 -42.09 -26.31 -0.10
C PRO A 86 -42.94 -25.76 1.06
N PHE A 87 -43.58 -24.62 0.81
CA PHE A 87 -44.38 -23.84 1.77
C PHE A 87 -45.64 -24.55 2.28
#